data_AF-A0A6L9Y500-F1
#
_entry.id   AF-A0A6L9Y500-F1
#
_cell.length_a   1.000
_cell.length_b   1.000
_cell.length_c   1.000
_cell.angle_alpha   90.00
_cell.angle_beta   90.00
_cell.angle_gamma   90.00
#
_symmetry.space_group_name_H-M   'P 1'
#
loop_
_entity.id
_entity.type
_entity.pdbx_description
1 polymer ?
#
loop_
_entity_poly.entity_id
_entity_poly.type
_entity_poly.pdbx_seq_one_letter_code
_entity_poly.pdbx_strand_id
1 'polypeptide(L)'
;MTIDNIEIKRNIDLSPLGLKHKNISLNIKKPSLNKSLSLCYLLKKILQITIREELSLYIVTGDSDYRENIKLANYFKLWKYLDREGIIISKGEYLNEIEISRDKGIKYFGAIKLNSINTAEDTIKLLNYQVNSHLLILPKNIGVHDIIKYGFTYIIKENKEYLLHVSKRGGLALFKEGEFDDMYCGFIGIGNARIINYLENIT
;
A
#
# COMPACT_ATOMS: atom_id res chain seq x y z
N MET A 1 12.94 10.29 -26.71
CA MET A 1 11.61 9.62 -26.66
C MET A 1 11.78 8.32 -25.91
N THR A 2 11.63 8.33 -24.58
CA THR A 2 11.55 7.10 -23.79
C THR A 2 10.11 6.63 -23.89
N ILE A 3 9.85 5.58 -24.65
CA ILE A 3 8.58 4.87 -24.58
C ILE A 3 8.48 4.38 -23.13
N ASP A 4 7.49 4.87 -22.40
CA ASP A 4 7.21 4.40 -21.06
C ASP A 4 6.76 2.95 -21.15
N ASN A 5 7.71 2.03 -21.05
CA ASN A 5 7.46 0.59 -21.02
C ASN A 5 6.82 0.20 -19.68
N ILE A 6 5.59 0.66 -19.45
CA ILE A 6 4.76 0.26 -18.33
C ILE A 6 3.90 -0.90 -18.81
N GLU A 7 4.08 -2.06 -18.19
CA GLU A 7 3.27 -3.23 -18.47
C GLU A 7 2.08 -3.25 -17.51
N ILE A 8 0.87 -3.34 -18.08
CA ILE A 8 -0.38 -3.39 -17.31
C ILE A 8 -1.15 -4.67 -17.65
N LYS A 9 -1.46 -5.49 -16.63
CA LYS A 9 -2.25 -6.73 -16.79
C LYS A 9 -3.46 -6.74 -15.86
N ARG A 10 -4.63 -7.10 -16.41
CA ARG A 10 -5.90 -7.28 -15.69
C ARG A 10 -6.24 -8.74 -15.44
N ASN A 11 -7.13 -8.98 -14.47
CA ASN A 11 -7.74 -10.28 -14.21
C ASN A 11 -6.70 -11.40 -14.06
N ILE A 12 -5.58 -11.04 -13.41
CA ILE A 12 -4.52 -11.98 -13.07
C ILE A 12 -5.15 -13.06 -12.21
N ASP A 13 -4.82 -14.31 -12.50
CA ASP A 13 -5.26 -15.43 -11.69
C ASP A 13 -4.66 -15.32 -10.28
N LEU A 14 -5.52 -15.00 -9.31
CA LEU A 14 -5.18 -14.96 -7.90
C LEU A 14 -5.59 -16.26 -7.19
N SER A 15 -5.99 -17.30 -7.94
CA SER A 15 -6.25 -18.64 -7.39
C SER A 15 -5.06 -19.21 -6.62
N PRO A 16 -3.78 -18.98 -7.01
CA PRO A 16 -2.63 -19.41 -6.21
C PRO A 16 -2.55 -18.72 -4.85
N LEU A 17 -3.21 -17.57 -4.69
CA LEU A 17 -3.31 -16.81 -3.44
C LEU A 17 -4.58 -17.16 -2.63
N GLY A 18 -5.34 -18.19 -3.04
CA GLY A 18 -6.58 -18.61 -2.37
C GLY A 18 -7.77 -17.67 -2.60
N LEU A 19 -7.65 -16.72 -3.53
CA LEU A 19 -8.70 -15.75 -3.86
C LEU A 19 -9.50 -16.26 -5.08
N LYS A 20 -10.67 -16.87 -4.85
CA LYS A 20 -11.53 -17.39 -5.93
C LYS A 20 -12.30 -16.26 -6.64
N HIS A 21 -12.35 -16.37 -7.98
CA HIS A 21 -12.96 -15.49 -8.98
C HIS A 21 -14.05 -14.52 -8.48
N LYS A 22 -13.73 -13.21 -8.56
CA LYS A 22 -14.57 -11.98 -8.59
C LYS A 22 -13.80 -10.73 -8.14
N ASN A 23 -12.56 -10.89 -7.65
CA ASN A 23 -11.68 -9.78 -7.33
C ASN A 23 -10.99 -9.27 -8.59
N ILE A 24 -11.13 -7.99 -8.89
CA ILE A 24 -10.48 -7.38 -10.03
C ILE A 24 -9.06 -7.05 -9.61
N SER A 25 -8.11 -7.54 -10.40
CA SER A 25 -6.69 -7.43 -10.13
C SER A 25 -5.98 -6.66 -11.24
N LEU A 26 -4.89 -5.99 -10.87
CA LEU A 26 -4.07 -5.17 -11.73
C LEU A 26 -2.60 -5.47 -11.44
N ASN A 27 -1.75 -5.58 -12.46
CA ASN A 27 -0.30 -5.57 -12.30
C ASN A 27 0.22 -4.37 -13.05
N ILE A 28 1.02 -3.51 -12.42
CA ILE A 28 1.68 -2.37 -13.06
C ILE A 28 3.19 -2.55 -12.87
N LYS A 29 3.93 -2.78 -13.95
CA LYS A 29 5.39 -3.04 -13.90
C LYS A 29 6.15 -2.08 -14.79
N LYS A 30 7.38 -1.76 -14.39
CA LYS A 30 8.36 -1.06 -15.22
C LYS A 30 9.70 -1.80 -15.17
N PRO A 31 10.36 -2.06 -16.30
CA PRO A 31 11.71 -2.61 -16.32
C PRO A 31 12.69 -1.58 -15.76
N SER A 32 13.64 -2.01 -14.92
CA SER A 32 14.64 -1.06 -14.41
C SER A 32 15.91 -1.66 -13.83
N LEU A 33 17.03 -1.00 -14.12
CA LEU A 33 18.30 -1.14 -13.41
C LEU A 33 18.25 -0.50 -12.00
N ASN A 34 17.38 0.50 -11.78
CA ASN A 34 17.18 1.13 -10.47
C ASN A 34 15.70 1.05 -10.06
N LYS A 35 15.40 0.04 -9.24
CA LYS A 35 14.03 -0.28 -8.80
C LYS A 35 13.37 0.86 -8.04
N SER A 36 14.09 1.53 -7.14
CA SER A 36 13.56 2.64 -6.34
C SER A 36 13.13 3.81 -7.23
N LEU A 37 13.93 4.18 -8.23
CA LEU A 37 13.59 5.26 -9.16
C LEU A 37 12.33 4.91 -9.98
N SER A 38 12.21 3.66 -10.42
CA SER A 38 11.04 3.22 -11.19
C SER A 38 9.77 3.12 -10.35
N LEU A 39 9.87 2.66 -9.10
CA LEU A 39 8.75 2.70 -8.16
C LEU A 39 8.35 4.15 -7.84
N CYS A 40 9.31 5.06 -7.65
CA CYS A 40 9.04 6.48 -7.49
C CYS A 40 8.29 7.04 -8.70
N TYR A 41 8.72 6.69 -9.92
CA TYR A 41 8.05 7.12 -11.15
C TYR A 41 6.59 6.63 -11.21
N LEU A 42 6.36 5.35 -10.96
CA LEU A 42 5.02 4.76 -10.92
C LEU A 42 4.15 5.41 -9.85
N LEU A 43 4.69 5.62 -8.64
CA LEU A 43 3.97 6.28 -7.56
C LEU A 43 3.60 7.72 -7.90
N LYS A 44 4.48 8.47 -8.56
CA LYS A 44 4.18 9.84 -9.03
C LYS A 44 3.00 9.85 -10.01
N LYS A 45 2.94 8.88 -10.94
CA LYS A 45 1.79 8.73 -11.85
C LYS A 45 0.50 8.33 -11.12
N ILE A 46 0.58 7.39 -10.16
CA ILE A 46 -0.56 7.00 -9.32
C ILE A 46 -1.08 8.21 -8.51
N LEU A 47 -0.18 9.01 -7.94
CA LEU A 47 -0.52 10.26 -7.24
C LEU A 47 -1.26 11.24 -8.15
N GLN A 48 -0.77 11.47 -9.37
CA GLN A 48 -1.42 12.36 -10.33
C GLN A 48 -2.85 11.89 -10.67
N ILE A 49 -3.03 10.59 -10.91
CA ILE A 49 -4.35 10.03 -11.23
C ILE A 49 -5.27 10.12 -10.02
N THR A 50 -4.81 9.74 -8.84
CA THR A 50 -5.66 9.79 -7.63
C THR A 50 -6.09 11.23 -7.30
N ILE A 51 -5.23 12.23 -7.50
CA ILE A 51 -5.60 13.64 -7.38
C ILE A 51 -6.66 14.02 -8.42
N ARG A 52 -6.44 13.67 -9.70
CA ARG A 52 -7.35 14.01 -10.82
C ARG A 52 -8.74 13.39 -10.66
N GLU A 53 -8.79 12.12 -10.27
CA GLU A 53 -10.03 11.36 -10.09
C GLU A 53 -10.66 11.57 -8.70
N GLU A 54 -10.15 12.52 -7.92
CA GLU A 54 -10.65 12.86 -6.60
C GLU A 54 -10.69 11.68 -5.61
N LEU A 55 -9.66 10.84 -5.64
CA LEU A 55 -9.45 9.73 -4.72
C LEU A 55 -8.47 10.12 -3.61
N SER A 56 -8.53 9.41 -2.49
CA SER A 56 -7.53 9.49 -1.43
C SER A 56 -6.53 8.37 -1.59
N LEU A 57 -5.24 8.72 -1.69
CA LEU A 57 -4.13 7.77 -1.67
C LEU A 57 -3.49 7.77 -0.28
N TYR A 58 -3.32 6.58 0.28
CA TYR A 58 -2.63 6.35 1.53
C TYR A 58 -1.46 5.40 1.30
N ILE A 59 -0.40 5.57 2.08
CA ILE A 59 0.44 4.44 2.46
C ILE A 59 -0.06 3.94 3.80
N VAL A 60 -0.38 2.65 3.85
CA VAL A 60 -0.75 1.98 5.10
C VAL A 60 0.39 1.08 5.51
N THR A 61 0.65 1.03 6.81
CA THR A 61 1.77 0.28 7.38
C THR A 61 1.41 -0.21 8.77
N GLY A 62 2.05 -1.28 9.21
CA GLY A 62 1.82 -1.81 10.54
C GLY A 62 2.90 -2.80 10.97
N ASP A 63 2.77 -3.24 12.21
CA ASP A 63 3.69 -4.22 12.79
C ASP A 63 3.62 -5.55 12.04
N SER A 64 4.79 -6.14 11.75
CA SER A 64 4.87 -7.46 11.12
C SER A 64 4.37 -8.56 12.06
N ASP A 65 4.70 -8.48 13.35
CA ASP A 65 4.39 -9.48 14.37
C ASP A 65 3.78 -8.86 15.62
N TYR A 66 3.02 -9.67 16.38
CA TYR A 66 2.50 -9.25 17.66
C TYR A 66 3.67 -9.06 18.63
N ARG A 67 3.77 -7.86 19.20
CA ARG A 67 4.80 -7.55 20.22
C ARG A 67 4.21 -7.74 21.60
N GLU A 68 5.03 -8.16 22.56
CA GLU A 68 4.59 -8.21 23.96
C GLU A 68 4.10 -6.82 24.40
N ASN A 69 3.00 -6.80 25.15
CA ASN A 69 2.42 -5.57 25.67
C ASN A 69 3.24 -5.04 26.87
N ILE A 70 4.42 -4.48 26.56
CA ILE A 70 5.33 -3.87 27.52
C ILE A 70 5.31 -2.33 27.40
N LYS A 71 5.62 -1.63 28.50
CA LYS A 71 5.61 -0.16 28.56
C LYS A 71 6.37 0.52 27.41
N LEU A 72 7.49 -0.07 27.00
CA LEU A 72 8.33 0.47 25.92
C LEU A 72 7.63 0.39 24.54
N ALA A 73 6.95 -0.72 24.25
CA ALA A 73 6.20 -0.90 23.02
C ALA A 73 5.04 0.11 22.93
N ASN A 74 4.34 0.34 24.03
CA ASN A 74 3.26 1.33 24.11
C ASN A 74 3.76 2.78 24.07
N TYR A 75 5.01 3.03 24.46
CA TYR A 75 5.60 4.36 24.43
C TYR A 75 5.95 4.80 23.00
N PHE A 76 6.58 3.91 22.21
CA PHE A 76 7.03 4.20 20.84
C PHE A 76 5.93 3.98 19.79
N LYS A 77 5.03 3.01 20.00
CA LYS A 77 3.99 2.62 19.04
C LYS A 77 4.59 2.39 17.64
N LEU A 78 3.91 2.80 16.58
CA LEU A 78 4.37 2.65 15.19
C LEU A 78 5.07 3.93 14.71
N TRP A 79 4.45 5.10 14.88
CA TRP A 79 4.96 6.36 14.34
C TRP A 79 6.26 6.82 14.99
N LYS A 80 6.39 6.78 16.31
CA LYS A 80 7.66 7.19 16.94
C LYS A 80 8.77 6.17 16.68
N TYR A 81 8.41 4.90 16.47
CA TYR A 81 9.39 3.90 16.05
C TYR A 81 9.95 4.24 14.66
N LEU A 82 9.07 4.47 13.67
CA LEU A 82 9.50 4.84 12.32
C LEU A 82 10.27 6.16 12.27
N ASP A 83 9.84 7.17 13.06
CA ASP A 83 10.53 8.46 13.18
C ASP A 83 11.97 8.30 13.71
N ARG A 84 12.15 7.50 14.76
CA ARG A 84 13.48 7.18 15.32
C ARG A 84 14.42 6.52 14.30
N GLU A 85 13.87 5.70 13.41
CA GLU A 85 14.59 5.01 12.35
C GLU A 85 14.82 5.91 11.11
N GLY A 86 14.40 7.18 11.18
CA GLY A 86 14.51 8.15 10.09
C GLY A 86 13.59 7.84 8.91
N ILE A 87 12.49 7.12 9.15
CA ILE A 87 11.47 6.77 8.16
C ILE A 87 10.28 7.72 8.34
N ILE A 88 10.36 8.88 7.69
CA ILE A 88 9.37 9.96 7.78
C ILE A 88 8.98 10.38 6.37
N ILE A 89 7.71 10.75 6.19
CA ILE A 89 7.17 11.33 4.96
C ILE A 89 6.91 12.81 5.22
N SER A 90 7.82 13.67 4.77
CA SER A 90 7.90 15.09 5.18
C SER A 90 6.68 15.95 4.79
N LYS A 91 5.79 15.44 3.93
CA LYS A 91 4.55 16.09 3.48
C LYS A 91 3.33 15.15 3.54
N GLY A 92 3.43 14.08 4.31
CA GLY A 92 2.33 13.16 4.56
C GLY A 92 1.46 13.66 5.71
N GLU A 93 0.16 13.40 5.62
CA GLU A 93 -0.76 13.61 6.74
C GLU A 93 -0.87 12.30 7.52
N TYR A 94 -0.24 12.25 8.69
CA TYR A 94 -0.24 11.08 9.57
C TYR A 94 -1.57 10.99 10.30
N LEU A 95 -2.22 9.84 10.17
CA LEU A 95 -3.48 9.56 10.87
C LEU A 95 -3.22 8.76 12.14
N ASN A 96 -4.22 8.76 13.05
CA ASN A 96 -4.08 8.06 14.33
C ASN A 96 -3.84 6.57 14.12
N GLU A 97 -2.99 6.00 14.97
CA GLU A 97 -2.70 4.58 14.95
C GLU A 97 -3.90 3.78 15.47
N ILE A 98 -4.08 2.58 14.93
CA ILE A 98 -5.00 1.58 15.44
C ILE A 98 -4.19 0.52 16.15
N GLU A 99 -4.58 0.22 17.38
CA GLU A 99 -4.07 -0.92 18.13
C GLU A 99 -4.99 -2.12 17.92
N ILE A 100 -4.41 -3.26 17.57
CA ILE A 100 -5.10 -4.55 17.55
C ILE A 100 -4.41 -5.45 18.57
N SER A 101 -5.13 -5.77 19.64
CA SER A 101 -4.66 -6.67 20.69
C SER A 101 -5.25 -8.08 20.46
N ARG A 102 -4.40 -9.11 20.51
CA ARG A 102 -4.83 -10.52 20.56
C ARG A 102 -4.00 -11.26 21.61
N ASP A 103 -4.67 -12.07 22.41
CA ASP A 103 -4.10 -12.76 23.57
C ASP A 103 -3.36 -11.79 24.52
N LYS A 104 -2.02 -11.75 24.43
CA LYS A 104 -1.12 -10.86 25.21
C LYS A 104 -0.25 -9.96 24.33
N GLY A 105 -0.43 -10.04 23.02
CA GLY A 105 0.33 -9.29 22.04
C GLY A 105 -0.46 -8.10 21.50
N ILE A 106 0.28 -7.08 21.06
CA ILE A 106 -0.28 -5.90 20.40
C ILE A 106 0.37 -5.71 19.03
N LYS A 107 -0.42 -5.26 18.07
CA LYS A 107 0.04 -4.73 16.78
C LYS A 107 -0.50 -3.32 16.60
N TYR A 108 0.35 -2.44 16.12
CA TYR A 108 -0.04 -1.11 15.68
C TYR A 108 -0.12 -1.07 14.16
N PHE A 109 -1.16 -0.43 13.66
CA PHE A 109 -1.37 -0.12 12.25
C PHE A 109 -1.60 1.38 12.10
N GLY A 110 -1.21 1.93 10.96
CA GLY A 110 -1.36 3.34 10.70
C GLY A 110 -1.48 3.62 9.21
N ALA A 111 -1.95 4.82 8.91
CA ALA A 111 -2.08 5.33 7.56
C ALA A 111 -1.49 6.74 7.48
N ILE A 112 -0.79 7.01 6.38
CA ILE A 112 -0.31 8.34 6.02
C ILE A 112 -0.96 8.70 4.69
N LYS A 113 -1.75 9.78 4.68
CA LYS A 113 -2.37 10.28 3.45
C LYS A 113 -1.33 11.02 2.62
N LEU A 114 -1.25 10.68 1.34
CA LEU A 114 -0.30 11.22 0.38
C LEU A 114 -0.98 12.30 -0.46
N ASN A 115 -0.73 13.57 -0.11
CA ASN A 115 -1.40 14.71 -0.75
C ASN A 115 -0.53 15.41 -1.81
N SER A 116 0.70 14.95 -2.07
CA SER A 116 1.63 15.62 -2.98
C SER A 116 2.54 14.63 -3.69
N ILE A 117 2.85 14.90 -4.96
CA ILE A 117 3.82 14.14 -5.75
C ILE A 117 5.21 14.09 -5.10
N ASN A 118 5.52 15.07 -4.24
CA ASN A 118 6.78 15.18 -3.53
C ASN A 118 6.93 14.17 -2.40
N THR A 119 5.87 13.45 -2.00
CA THR A 119 5.99 12.39 -0.99
C THR A 119 6.54 11.09 -1.56
N ALA A 120 6.70 10.98 -2.88
CA ALA A 120 6.96 9.71 -3.53
C ALA A 120 8.25 9.02 -3.04
N GLU A 121 9.35 9.76 -2.91
CA GLU A 121 10.65 9.20 -2.49
C GLU A 121 10.60 8.67 -1.05
N ASP A 122 10.09 9.48 -0.12
CA ASP A 122 9.88 9.07 1.28
C ASP A 122 8.92 7.85 1.37
N THR A 123 7.89 7.82 0.53
CA THR A 123 6.93 6.70 0.48
C THR A 123 7.60 5.41 0.02
N ILE A 124 8.45 5.47 -1.01
CA ILE A 124 9.22 4.29 -1.47
C ILE A 124 10.23 3.87 -0.40
N LYS A 125 10.85 4.81 0.31
CA LYS A 125 11.72 4.50 1.46
C LYS A 125 10.97 3.69 2.52
N LEU A 126 9.73 4.09 2.87
CA LEU A 126 8.90 3.37 3.81
C LEU A 126 8.51 1.98 3.30
N LEU A 127 8.06 1.85 2.04
CA LEU A 127 7.71 0.55 1.42
C LEU A 127 8.89 -0.43 1.36
N ASN A 128 10.12 0.09 1.30
CA ASN A 128 11.32 -0.73 1.31
C ASN A 128 11.77 -1.09 2.73
N TYR A 129 11.56 -0.20 3.70
CA TYR A 129 11.91 -0.46 5.09
C TYR A 129 10.93 -1.43 5.76
N GLN A 130 9.63 -1.19 5.59
CA GLN A 130 8.58 -1.90 6.32
C GLN A 130 7.81 -2.84 5.39
N VAL A 131 8.13 -4.14 5.45
CA VAL A 131 7.54 -5.19 4.61
C VAL A 131 6.02 -5.28 4.73
N ASN A 132 5.46 -5.01 5.91
CA ASN A 132 4.02 -4.94 6.13
C ASN A 132 3.48 -3.54 5.79
N SER A 133 3.75 -3.09 4.57
CA SER A 133 3.26 -1.82 4.04
C SER A 133 2.83 -1.94 2.60
N HIS A 134 1.80 -1.20 2.23
CA HIS A 134 1.30 -1.14 0.87
C HIS A 134 0.55 0.17 0.64
N LEU A 135 0.25 0.47 -0.63
CA LEU A 135 -0.57 1.63 -0.94
C LEU A 135 -2.04 1.25 -0.90
N LEU A 136 -2.88 2.18 -0.48
CA LEU A 136 -4.32 2.01 -0.42
C LEU A 136 -5.01 3.23 -1.04
N ILE A 137 -5.82 2.99 -2.06
CA ILE A 137 -6.61 4.02 -2.74
C ILE A 137 -8.06 3.84 -2.31
N LEU A 138 -8.67 4.93 -1.82
CA LEU A 138 -10.05 4.95 -1.35
C LEU A 138 -10.83 6.12 -1.97
N PRO A 139 -12.15 5.98 -2.16
CA PRO A 139 -13.02 7.13 -2.36
C PRO A 139 -12.92 8.12 -1.20
N LYS A 140 -12.99 9.43 -1.47
CA LYS A 140 -12.82 10.51 -0.45
C LYS A 140 -13.75 10.41 0.76
N ASN A 141 -14.94 9.80 0.59
CA ASN A 141 -15.93 9.65 1.66
C ASN A 141 -15.70 8.41 2.55
N ILE A 142 -14.66 7.62 2.30
CA ILE A 142 -14.32 6.43 3.08
C ILE A 142 -13.14 6.74 3.99
N GLY A 143 -13.35 6.60 5.30
CA GLY A 143 -12.29 6.72 6.30
C GLY A 143 -11.34 5.52 6.24
N VAL A 144 -10.03 5.77 6.16
CA VAL A 144 -9.03 4.68 6.09
C VAL A 144 -9.04 3.78 7.32
N HIS A 145 -9.37 4.31 8.51
CA HIS A 145 -9.49 3.49 9.73
C HIS A 145 -10.55 2.40 9.63
N ASP A 146 -11.63 2.64 8.87
CA ASP A 146 -12.65 1.61 8.62
C ASP A 146 -12.13 0.42 7.82
N ILE A 147 -11.01 0.59 7.15
CA ILE A 147 -10.34 -0.43 6.36
C ILE A 147 -9.22 -1.10 7.15
N ILE A 148 -8.31 -0.32 7.75
CA ILE A 148 -7.12 -0.87 8.40
C ILE A 148 -7.41 -1.53 9.75
N LYS A 149 -8.57 -1.29 10.38
CA LYS A 149 -8.98 -1.95 11.64
C LYS A 149 -9.13 -3.47 11.54
N TYR A 150 -9.25 -4.02 10.33
CA TYR A 150 -9.27 -5.47 10.11
C TYR A 150 -7.86 -6.09 10.17
N GLY A 151 -6.81 -5.26 10.24
CA GLY A 151 -5.43 -5.69 10.16
C GLY A 151 -5.05 -6.19 8.77
N PHE A 152 -3.75 -6.32 8.53
CA PHE A 152 -3.17 -6.91 7.33
C PHE A 152 -1.76 -7.44 7.62
N THR A 153 -1.28 -8.33 6.76
CA THR A 153 0.07 -8.88 6.75
C THR A 153 0.74 -8.59 5.41
N TYR A 154 2.05 -8.80 5.30
CA TYR A 154 2.75 -8.69 4.02
C TYR A 154 2.37 -9.82 3.05
N ILE A 155 1.73 -10.89 3.55
CA ILE A 155 1.36 -12.07 2.78
C ILE A 155 -0.05 -11.86 2.20
N ILE A 156 -0.14 -11.56 0.90
CA ILE A 156 -1.41 -11.25 0.22
C ILE A 156 -2.50 -12.31 0.45
N LYS A 157 -2.15 -13.61 0.44
CA LYS A 157 -3.09 -14.72 0.66
C LYS A 157 -3.76 -14.71 2.05
N GLU A 158 -3.10 -14.12 3.04
CA GLU A 158 -3.64 -14.01 4.41
C GLU A 158 -4.58 -12.81 4.55
N ASN A 159 -4.51 -11.85 3.63
CA ASN A 159 -5.29 -10.61 3.66
C ASN A 159 -6.69 -10.74 3.06
N LYS A 160 -7.25 -11.96 2.96
CA LYS A 160 -8.53 -12.17 2.27
C LYS A 160 -9.66 -11.28 2.81
N GLU A 161 -9.84 -11.23 4.12
CA GLU A 161 -10.88 -10.41 4.75
C GLU A 161 -10.63 -8.92 4.51
N TYR A 162 -9.41 -8.46 4.77
CA TYR A 162 -8.96 -7.09 4.50
C TYR A 162 -9.26 -6.66 3.06
N LEU A 163 -8.88 -7.47 2.06
CA LEU A 163 -9.08 -7.18 0.64
C LEU A 163 -10.54 -7.20 0.23
N LEU A 164 -11.35 -8.08 0.81
CA LEU A 164 -12.81 -8.05 0.63
C LEU A 164 -13.40 -6.75 1.17
N HIS A 165 -12.93 -6.26 2.32
CA HIS A 165 -13.37 -4.99 2.89
C HIS A 165 -12.94 -3.79 2.03
N VAL A 166 -11.70 -3.77 1.55
CA VAL A 166 -11.21 -2.77 0.58
C VAL A 166 -12.12 -2.73 -0.64
N SER A 167 -12.36 -3.88 -1.27
CA SER A 167 -13.17 -3.98 -2.50
C SER A 167 -14.63 -3.56 -2.28
N LYS A 168 -15.26 -4.03 -1.19
CA LYS A 168 -16.65 -3.68 -0.82
C LYS A 168 -16.84 -2.17 -0.60
N ARG A 169 -15.79 -1.47 -0.15
CA ARG A 169 -15.81 -0.02 0.07
C ARG A 169 -15.37 0.77 -1.17
N GLY A 170 -15.20 0.09 -2.30
CA GLY A 170 -14.82 0.73 -3.56
C GLY A 170 -13.34 1.09 -3.66
N GLY A 171 -12.50 0.55 -2.77
CA GLY A 171 -11.06 0.83 -2.73
C GLY A 171 -10.21 -0.13 -3.57
N LEU A 172 -8.91 0.15 -3.61
CA LEU A 172 -7.88 -0.66 -4.26
C LEU A 172 -6.63 -0.71 -3.37
N ALA A 173 -6.17 -1.91 -3.00
CA ALA A 173 -4.88 -2.10 -2.32
C ALA A 173 -3.82 -2.44 -3.37
N LEU A 174 -2.66 -1.77 -3.33
CA LEU A 174 -1.53 -1.99 -4.24
C LEU A 174 -0.31 -2.45 -3.44
N PHE A 175 0.05 -3.73 -3.57
CA PHE A 175 1.22 -4.33 -2.93
C PHE A 175 2.44 -4.21 -3.84
N LYS A 176 3.60 -3.89 -3.26
CA LYS A 176 4.87 -3.83 -3.99
C LYS A 176 5.21 -5.22 -4.56
N GLU A 177 5.69 -5.27 -5.80
CA GLU A 177 6.18 -6.48 -6.47
C GLU A 177 7.53 -6.21 -7.14
N GLY A 178 8.36 -7.25 -7.26
CA GLY A 178 9.64 -7.18 -7.98
C GLY A 178 10.85 -7.01 -7.05
N GLU A 179 11.06 -7.95 -6.13
CA GLU A 179 12.21 -7.92 -5.21
C GLU A 179 13.46 -8.57 -5.83
N PHE A 180 14.62 -8.41 -5.19
CA PHE A 180 15.89 -9.06 -5.58
C PHE A 180 16.33 -8.80 -7.04
N ASP A 181 16.47 -9.85 -7.85
CA ASP A 181 17.03 -9.83 -9.22
C ASP A 181 15.96 -9.66 -10.31
N ASP A 182 14.70 -9.45 -9.93
CA ASP A 182 13.63 -9.27 -10.91
C ASP A 182 13.93 -8.09 -11.85
N MET A 183 13.85 -8.33 -13.16
CA MET A 183 14.08 -7.32 -14.20
C MET A 183 13.03 -6.19 -14.17
N TYR A 184 11.91 -6.41 -13.49
CA TYR A 184 10.78 -5.51 -13.36
C TYR A 184 10.46 -5.24 -11.89
N CYS A 185 10.07 -4.01 -11.57
CA CYS A 185 9.45 -3.66 -10.29
C CYS A 185 8.11 -2.95 -10.51
N GLY A 186 7.23 -3.04 -9.52
CA GLY A 186 5.85 -2.61 -9.73
C GLY A 186 4.92 -2.79 -8.56
N PHE A 187 3.63 -2.85 -8.88
CA PHE A 187 2.56 -3.06 -7.91
C PHE A 187 1.54 -4.09 -8.41
N ILE A 188 1.10 -4.97 -7.50
CA ILE A 188 -0.09 -5.80 -7.65
C ILE A 188 -1.26 -5.11 -6.94
N GLY A 189 -2.24 -4.68 -7.73
CA GLY A 189 -3.51 -4.14 -7.27
C GLY A 189 -4.61 -5.19 -7.10
N ILE A 190 -5.36 -5.12 -6.01
CA ILE A 190 -6.55 -5.94 -5.76
C ILE A 190 -7.67 -5.07 -5.19
N GLY A 191 -8.80 -4.99 -5.88
CA GLY A 191 -9.93 -4.17 -5.40
C GLY A 191 -10.96 -3.85 -6.47
N ASN A 192 -11.44 -2.60 -6.43
CA ASN A 192 -12.56 -2.13 -7.24
C ASN A 192 -12.18 -1.89 -8.72
N ALA A 193 -13.05 -2.33 -9.63
CA ALA A 193 -12.90 -2.18 -11.08
C ALA A 193 -12.60 -0.74 -11.49
N ARG A 194 -13.36 0.20 -10.94
CA ARG A 194 -13.37 1.59 -11.39
C ARG A 194 -12.01 2.23 -11.17
N ILE A 195 -11.41 2.01 -9.99
CA ILE A 195 -10.07 2.52 -9.69
C ILE A 195 -9.03 1.85 -10.58
N ILE A 196 -9.15 0.54 -10.80
CA ILE A 196 -8.26 -0.19 -11.72
C ILE A 196 -8.32 0.42 -13.12
N ASN A 197 -9.51 0.75 -13.63
CA ASN A 197 -9.67 1.41 -14.92
C ASN A 197 -8.97 2.77 -15.00
N TYR A 198 -8.94 3.53 -13.91
CA TYR A 198 -8.20 4.80 -13.88
C TYR A 198 -6.69 4.58 -14.00
N LEU A 199 -6.15 3.60 -13.26
CA LEU A 199 -4.72 3.30 -13.25
C LEU A 199 -4.21 2.65 -14.54
N GLU A 200 -5.07 2.12 -15.41
CA GLU A 200 -4.64 1.68 -16.74
C GLU A 200 -4.14 2.82 -17.62
N ASN A 201 -4.63 4.03 -17.40
CA ASN A 201 -4.26 5.21 -18.18
C ASN A 201 -2.96 5.86 -17.67
N ILE A 202 -2.09 5.10 -16.99
CA ILE A 202 -0.81 5.57 -16.44
C ILE A 202 0.26 5.78 -17.53
N THR A 203 0.11 5.09 -18.68
CA THR A 203 1.00 5.19 -19.84
C THR A 203 1.14 6.62 -20.34
#